data_AF-A0A9R1XGL7-F1
#
_entry.id   AF-A0A9R1XGL7-F1
#
_cell.length_a   1.000
_cell.length_b   1.000
_cell.length_c   1.000
_cell.angle_alpha   90.00
_cell.angle_beta   90.00
_cell.angle_gamma   90.00
#
_symmetry.space_group_name_H-M   'P 1'
#
loop_
_entity.id
_entity.type
_entity.pdbx_description
1 polymer ?
#
loop_
_entity_poly.entity_id
_entity_poly.type
_entity_poly.pdbx_seq_one_letter_code
_entity_poly.pdbx_strand_id
1 'polypeptide(L)'
;MPDSPRDSVQFIECSPSSCPRALPGALQLGEVRKYGTTIAPGLYAPVHQHFFVARMDMAVDCKPGEAYTQVVEVDVKVEKPGKDNVHNNTFYTQETLKRLNFGSALLIFI
;
A
#
# COMPACT_ATOMS: atom_id res chain seq x y z
N MET A 1 24.79 -1.84 34.40
CA MET A 1 24.66 -0.89 33.28
C MET A 1 23.22 -0.98 32.82
N PRO A 2 22.41 0.07 32.91
CA PRO A 2 21.08 0.03 32.31
C PRO A 2 21.25 0.07 30.79
N ASP A 3 20.58 -0.84 30.09
CA ASP A 3 20.55 -0.91 28.63
C ASP A 3 20.12 0.44 28.05
N SER A 4 20.96 1.04 27.20
CA SER A 4 20.56 2.20 26.40
C SER A 4 19.36 1.79 25.53
N PRO A 5 18.27 2.58 25.45
CA PRO A 5 17.19 2.29 24.53
C PRO A 5 17.80 2.27 23.13
N ARG A 6 17.74 1.13 22.46
CA ARG A 6 18.05 1.09 21.03
C ARG A 6 16.85 1.71 20.36
N ASP A 7 16.93 3.01 20.06
CA ASP A 7 16.02 3.70 19.13
C ASP A 7 16.29 3.18 17.71
N SER A 8 16.14 1.87 17.51
CA SER A 8 16.40 1.22 16.25
C SER A 8 15.15 1.32 15.38
N VAL A 9 15.26 2.08 14.29
CA VAL A 9 14.26 2.04 13.22
C VAL A 9 14.24 0.64 12.63
N GLN A 10 13.07 -0.02 12.64
CA GLN A 10 12.87 -1.32 12.01
C GLN A 10 12.27 -1.13 10.62
N PHE A 11 12.91 -1.71 9.61
CA PHE A 11 12.37 -1.78 8.25
C PHE A 11 11.84 -3.19 7.99
N ILE A 12 10.60 -3.29 7.52
CA ILE A 12 9.98 -4.54 7.08
C ILE A 12 9.57 -4.35 5.62
N GLU A 13 10.09 -5.20 4.74
CA GLU A 13 9.78 -5.19 3.30
C GLU A 13 8.96 -6.43 2.94
N CYS A 14 7.87 -6.23 2.19
CA CYS A 14 7.06 -7.31 1.62
C CYS A 14 6.95 -7.11 0.12
N SER A 15 7.54 -8.02 -0.67
CA SER A 15 7.72 -7.87 -2.11
C SER A 15 6.96 -8.98 -2.85
N PRO A 16 5.67 -8.78 -3.19
CA PRO A 16 4.90 -9.79 -3.90
C PRO A 16 5.40 -9.94 -5.34
N SER A 17 5.57 -11.19 -5.77
CA SER A 17 5.92 -11.52 -7.15
C SER A 17 4.86 -12.43 -7.77
N SER A 18 4.40 -12.12 -8.99
CA SER A 18 3.52 -13.01 -9.75
C SER A 18 4.30 -13.80 -10.81
N CYS A 19 3.92 -15.07 -11.01
CA CYS A 19 4.50 -15.91 -12.06
C CYS A 19 3.91 -15.55 -13.44
N PRO A 20 4.68 -15.68 -14.54
CA PRO A 20 4.31 -15.12 -15.85
C PRO A 20 3.21 -15.89 -16.62
N ARG A 21 2.60 -16.93 -16.03
CA ARG A 21 1.58 -17.72 -16.73
C ARG A 21 0.19 -17.14 -16.43
N ALA A 22 -0.36 -16.43 -17.41
CA ALA A 22 -1.74 -15.99 -17.36
C ALA A 22 -2.71 -17.18 -17.33
N LEU A 23 -3.85 -17.01 -16.65
CA LEU A 23 -4.99 -17.92 -16.74
C LEU A 23 -5.68 -17.69 -18.10
N PRO A 24 -5.64 -18.65 -19.03
CA PRO A 24 -6.20 -18.41 -20.36
C PRO A 24 -7.70 -18.72 -20.41
N GLY A 25 -8.40 -18.02 -21.29
CA GLY A 25 -9.72 -18.36 -21.77
C GLY A 25 -9.72 -18.75 -23.25
N ALA A 26 -10.78 -19.44 -23.68
CA ALA A 26 -10.98 -19.81 -25.07
C ALA A 26 -11.56 -18.63 -25.89
N LEU A 27 -11.08 -18.49 -27.11
CA LEU A 27 -11.52 -17.48 -28.08
C LEU A 27 -11.83 -18.19 -29.41
N GLN A 28 -12.92 -17.84 -30.10
CA GLN A 28 -13.12 -18.37 -31.44
C GLN A 28 -12.11 -17.77 -32.42
N LEU A 29 -11.83 -18.47 -33.53
CA LEU A 29 -10.89 -17.98 -34.53
C LEU A 29 -11.43 -16.70 -35.19
N GLY A 30 -10.67 -15.62 -35.11
CA GLY A 30 -11.07 -14.30 -35.63
C GLY A 30 -11.94 -13.47 -34.68
N GLU A 31 -12.35 -14.03 -33.54
CA GLU A 31 -13.03 -13.26 -32.48
C GLU A 31 -12.03 -12.36 -31.76
N VAL A 32 -12.46 -11.13 -31.42
CA VAL A 32 -11.69 -10.17 -30.61
C VAL A 32 -12.57 -9.73 -29.45
N ARG A 33 -12.03 -9.77 -28.22
CA ARG A 33 -12.74 -9.34 -27.00
C ARG A 33 -12.03 -8.13 -26.38
N LYS A 34 -12.79 -7.13 -25.97
CA LYS A 34 -12.26 -5.92 -25.29
C LYS A 34 -11.81 -6.15 -23.85
N TYR A 35 -12.14 -7.29 -23.24
CA TYR A 35 -11.91 -7.57 -21.81
C TYR A 35 -10.69 -8.47 -21.57
N GLY A 36 -9.75 -8.50 -22.51
CA GLY A 36 -8.56 -9.34 -22.44
C GLY A 36 -7.68 -9.20 -23.67
N THR A 37 -6.53 -9.86 -23.65
CA THR A 37 -5.54 -9.81 -24.73
C THR A 37 -5.47 -11.17 -25.40
N THR A 38 -5.57 -11.23 -26.74
CA THR A 38 -5.28 -12.46 -27.48
C THR A 38 -3.80 -12.78 -27.37
N ILE A 39 -3.46 -13.94 -26.82
CA ILE A 39 -2.06 -14.36 -26.57
C ILE A 39 -1.59 -15.47 -27.51
N ALA A 40 -2.52 -16.17 -28.17
CA ALA A 40 -2.28 -17.11 -29.27
C ALA A 40 -3.58 -17.33 -30.06
N PRO A 41 -3.55 -17.93 -31.26
CA PRO A 41 -4.77 -18.30 -31.98
C PRO A 41 -5.69 -19.18 -31.11
N GLY A 42 -6.92 -18.73 -30.92
CA GLY A 42 -7.90 -19.41 -30.06
C GLY A 42 -7.72 -19.20 -28.55
N LEU A 43 -6.74 -18.40 -28.13
CA LEU A 43 -6.37 -18.19 -26.73
C LEU A 43 -6.32 -16.71 -26.36
N TYR A 44 -7.03 -16.33 -25.31
CA TYR A 44 -6.98 -14.96 -24.79
C TYR A 44 -6.75 -14.96 -23.28
N ALA A 45 -6.07 -13.94 -22.76
CA ALA A 45 -5.87 -13.70 -21.34
C ALA A 45 -6.89 -12.64 -20.87
N PRO A 46 -7.88 -12.98 -20.04
CA PRO A 46 -8.80 -12.02 -19.47
C PRO A 46 -8.08 -11.01 -18.55
N VAL A 47 -8.54 -9.76 -18.58
CA VAL A 47 -8.12 -8.74 -17.60
C VAL A 47 -8.54 -9.20 -16.21
N HIS A 48 -7.59 -9.23 -15.27
CA HIS A 48 -7.81 -9.55 -13.86
C HIS A 48 -6.92 -8.68 -12.98
N GLN A 49 -7.24 -8.61 -11.70
CA GLN A 49 -6.50 -7.82 -10.71
C GLN A 49 -5.88 -8.76 -9.69
N HIS A 50 -4.69 -8.39 -9.21
CA HIS A 50 -4.05 -9.02 -8.06
C HIS A 50 -4.20 -8.09 -6.87
N PHE A 51 -4.98 -8.52 -5.87
CA PHE A 51 -5.07 -7.82 -4.59
C PHE A 51 -4.21 -8.53 -3.56
N PHE A 52 -3.35 -7.77 -2.89
CA PHE A 52 -2.54 -8.26 -1.77
C PHE A 52 -3.03 -7.63 -0.49
N VAL A 53 -3.14 -8.43 0.58
CA VAL A 53 -3.54 -7.97 1.91
C VAL A 53 -2.50 -8.44 2.91
N ALA A 54 -1.84 -7.49 3.57
CA ALA A 54 -0.95 -7.76 4.69
C ALA A 54 -1.68 -7.45 6.00
N ARG A 55 -1.81 -8.45 6.87
CA ARG A 55 -2.29 -8.25 8.25
C ARG A 55 -1.09 -8.06 9.15
N MET A 56 -0.94 -6.86 9.70
CA MET A 56 0.14 -6.54 10.64
C MET A 56 -0.45 -6.28 12.03
N ASP A 57 -0.02 -7.08 13.00
CA ASP A 57 -0.34 -6.89 14.42
C ASP A 57 0.81 -6.11 15.05
N MET A 58 0.67 -4.79 15.08
CA MET A 58 1.76 -3.86 15.39
C MET A 58 1.97 -3.73 16.90
N ALA A 59 3.23 -3.76 17.34
CA ALA A 59 3.65 -3.48 18.71
C ALA A 59 4.85 -2.52 18.69
N VAL A 60 4.60 -1.25 18.30
CA VAL A 60 5.63 -0.22 18.21
C VAL A 60 5.97 0.26 19.62
N ASP A 61 7.16 -0.08 20.13
CA ASP A 61 7.63 0.21 21.49
C ASP A 61 6.65 -0.13 22.62
N CYS A 62 5.77 -1.10 22.38
CA CYS A 62 4.78 -1.58 23.33
C CYS A 62 5.15 -3.00 23.79
N LYS A 63 4.82 -3.36 25.04
CA LYS A 63 4.91 -4.76 25.44
C LYS A 63 3.78 -5.57 24.77
N PRO A 64 3.98 -6.87 24.54
CA PRO A 64 2.91 -7.73 24.05
C PRO A 64 1.66 -7.60 24.93
N GLY A 65 0.52 -7.25 24.31
CA GLY A 65 -0.76 -7.08 25.00
C GLY A 65 -1.10 -5.66 25.46
N GLU A 66 -0.21 -4.68 25.27
CA GLU A 66 -0.50 -3.26 25.51
C GLU A 66 -1.03 -2.60 24.23
N ALA A 67 -2.16 -1.88 24.31
CA ALA A 67 -2.85 -1.29 23.16
C ALA A 67 -2.63 0.23 23.06
N TYR A 68 -1.37 0.67 23.03
CA TYR A 68 -1.01 2.09 22.88
C TYR A 68 -0.67 2.50 21.45
N THR A 69 -0.44 1.54 20.55
CA THR A 69 -0.14 1.84 19.15
C THR A 69 -1.34 2.50 18.47
N GLN A 70 -1.08 3.62 17.78
CA GLN A 70 -2.06 4.37 17.02
C GLN A 70 -1.70 4.35 15.54
N VAL A 71 -2.71 4.46 14.68
CA VAL A 71 -2.50 4.67 13.24
C VAL A 71 -2.76 6.15 12.95
N VAL A 72 -1.73 6.82 12.42
CA VAL A 72 -1.78 8.21 12.00
C VAL A 72 -1.50 8.25 10.50
N GLU A 73 -2.39 8.87 9.74
CA GLU A 73 -2.18 9.17 8.33
C GLU A 73 -1.48 10.53 8.23
N VAL A 74 -0.40 10.59 7.45
CA VAL A 74 0.40 11.81 7.28
C VAL A 74 0.35 12.21 5.81
N ASP A 75 -0.32 13.33 5.54
CA ASP A 75 -0.39 13.92 4.21
C ASP A 75 0.71 14.96 4.02
N VAL A 76 1.31 15.00 2.82
CA VAL A 76 2.11 16.15 2.40
C VAL A 76 1.19 17.23 1.83
N LYS A 77 1.28 18.46 2.36
CA LYS A 77 0.55 19.64 1.87
C LYS A 77 1.53 20.67 1.33
N VAL A 78 1.20 21.24 0.18
CA VAL A 78 1.99 22.34 -0.42
C VAL A 78 1.56 23.65 0.24
N GLU A 79 2.53 24.47 0.64
CA GLU A 79 2.24 25.80 1.21
C GLU A 79 1.85 26.78 0.10
N LYS A 80 0.92 27.69 0.38
CA LYS A 80 0.46 28.66 -0.63
C LYS A 80 1.56 29.67 -0.95
N PRO A 81 1.63 30.19 -2.18
CA PRO A 81 2.47 31.33 -2.49
C PRO A 81 2.21 32.49 -1.56
N GLY A 82 3.27 33.10 -1.03
CA GLY A 82 3.12 34.21 -0.09
C GLY A 82 4.44 34.64 0.53
N LYS A 83 4.34 35.56 1.50
CA LYS A 83 5.50 36.07 2.24
C LYS A 83 6.28 34.95 2.95
N ASP A 84 5.57 33.93 3.40
CA ASP A 84 6.15 32.78 4.10
C ASP A 84 6.59 31.65 3.14
N ASN A 85 6.35 31.80 1.83
CA ASN A 85 6.74 30.86 0.78
C ASN A 85 7.10 31.61 -0.51
N VAL A 86 8.09 32.51 -0.44
CA VAL A 86 8.46 33.42 -1.55
C VAL A 86 8.92 32.67 -2.80
N HIS A 87 9.53 31.49 -2.62
CA HIS A 87 10.08 30.67 -3.70
C HIS A 87 9.14 29.56 -4.17
N ASN A 88 7.91 29.50 -3.64
CA ASN A 88 6.88 28.51 -4.01
C ASN A 88 7.36 27.04 -3.93
N ASN A 89 8.30 26.75 -3.03
CA ASN A 89 8.94 25.45 -2.90
C ASN A 89 8.71 24.81 -1.51
N THR A 90 7.91 25.44 -0.65
CA THR A 90 7.63 24.95 0.70
C THR A 90 6.46 23.96 0.71
N PHE A 91 6.61 22.88 1.48
CA PHE A 91 5.57 21.92 1.82
C PHE A 91 5.72 21.49 3.28
N TYR A 92 4.64 20.98 3.87
CA TYR A 92 4.60 20.52 5.26
C TYR A 92 3.76 19.25 5.41
N THR A 93 3.82 18.61 6.56
CA THR A 93 3.03 17.42 6.88
C THR A 93 1.79 17.79 7.68
N GLN A 94 0.65 17.18 7.34
CA GLN A 94 -0.59 17.26 8.11
C GLN A 94 -0.96 15.86 8.59
N GLU A 95 -1.08 15.71 9.91
CA GLU A 95 -1.42 14.44 10.55
C GLU A 95 -2.92 14.31 10.79
N THR A 96 -3.46 13.12 10.53
CA THR A 96 -4.85 12.74 10.85
C THR A 96 -4.85 11.43 11.62
N LEU A 97 -5.23 11.50 12.91
CA LEU A 97 -5.41 10.30 13.73
C LEU A 97 -6.59 9.45 13.21
N LYS A 98 -6.32 8.19 12.88
CA LYS A 98 -7.36 7.24 12.46
C LYS A 98 -7.87 6.50 13.69
N ARG A 99 -9.15 6.73 14.02
CA ARG A 99 -9.86 5.90 14.98
C ARG A 99 -10.25 4.59 14.31
N LEU A 100 -9.56 3.53 14.70
CA LEU A 100 -9.74 2.19 14.20
C LEU A 100 -10.43 1.34 15.26
N ASN A 101 -11.45 0.56 14.84
CA ASN A 101 -12.03 -0.46 15.69
C ASN A 101 -11.11 -1.70 15.71
N PHE A 102 -11.14 -2.46 16.80
CA PHE A 102 -10.38 -3.70 16.90
C PHE A 102 -10.69 -4.62 15.71
N GLY A 103 -9.65 -5.03 14.97
CA GLY A 103 -9.77 -5.87 13.76
C GLY A 103 -10.01 -5.14 12.44
N SER A 104 -9.99 -3.80 12.41
CA SER A 104 -10.06 -3.07 11.14
C SER A 104 -8.80 -3.29 10.29
N ALA A 105 -9.01 -3.70 9.04
CA ALA A 105 -7.94 -3.88 8.07
C ALA A 105 -7.62 -2.54 7.40
N LEU A 106 -6.36 -2.10 7.48
CA LEU A 106 -5.86 -1.03 6.63
C LEU A 106 -5.60 -1.62 5.25
N LEU A 107 -6.53 -1.38 4.32
CA LEU A 107 -6.34 -1.78 2.93
C LEU A 107 -5.51 -0.70 2.23
N ILE A 108 -4.25 -1.02 1.97
CA ILE A 108 -3.37 -0.20 1.14
C ILE A 108 -3.55 -0.68 -0.30
N PHE A 109 -4.22 0.13 -1.13
CA PHE A 109 -4.20 -0.08 -2.58
C PHE A 109 -2.86 0.44 -3.10
N ILE A 110 -1.93 -0.47 -3.37
CA ILE A 110 -0.73 -0.21 -4.18
C ILE A 110 -1.06 -0.34 -5.67
#